data_AF-A0A2N6D5Z9-F1
#
_entry.id   AF-A0A2N6D5Z9-F1
#
_cell.length_a   1.000
_cell.length_b   1.000
_cell.length_c   1.000
_cell.angle_alpha   90.00
_cell.angle_beta   90.00
_cell.angle_gamma   90.00
#
_symmetry.space_group_name_H-M   'P 1'
#
loop_
_entity.id
_entity.type
_entity.pdbx_description
1 polymer ?
#
loop_
_entity_poly.entity_id
_entity_poly.type
_entity_poly.pdbx_seq_one_letter_code
_entity_poly.pdbx_strand_id
1 'polypeptide(L)'
;MDKKLHLIYFSPTGTTRKVLTSFAEGFSGYKVIHHDLTHSATPPKILIKSGIAVFGMPVYGGRAQVTALRRMRKITGAQTPSVVIGLYGNREFEDAIVEMRDVIKDVGFTPIAGGAFIGEHSYATWEHKIAMGRPDGDDLTIAKEFGESVKTKLESGDLTVPKMEGNKPYKEAVLPKGITPKTDHDKCKLCVNLNYLFTFC
;
A
#
# COMPACT_ATOMS: atom_id res chain seq x y z
N MET A 1 18.47 -9.69 19.14
CA MET A 1 17.18 -8.99 18.96
C MET A 1 16.61 -9.43 17.63
N ASP A 2 15.40 -10.00 17.62
CA ASP A 2 14.78 -10.43 16.36
C ASP A 2 14.45 -9.21 15.49
N LYS A 3 15.08 -9.12 14.32
CA LYS A 3 14.78 -8.12 13.30
C LYS A 3 13.35 -8.35 12.80
N LYS A 4 12.51 -7.30 12.78
CA LYS A 4 11.08 -7.40 12.41
C LYS A 4 10.77 -6.53 11.19
N LEU A 5 9.98 -7.09 10.28
CA LEU A 5 9.39 -6.40 9.13
C LEU A 5 7.88 -6.38 9.29
N HIS A 6 7.30 -5.19 9.42
CA HIS A 6 5.87 -5.00 9.58
C HIS A 6 5.22 -4.63 8.24
N LEU A 7 4.47 -5.54 7.64
CA LEU A 7 3.69 -5.28 6.44
C LEU A 7 2.33 -4.71 6.83
N ILE A 8 2.07 -3.45 6.51
CA ILE A 8 0.85 -2.73 6.86
C ILE A 8 0.14 -2.37 5.56
N TYR A 9 -1.06 -2.91 5.33
CA TYR A 9 -1.66 -2.74 4.01
C TYR A 9 -3.17 -2.69 3.99
N PHE A 10 -3.68 -2.04 2.94
CA PHE A 10 -5.07 -2.12 2.50
C PHE A 10 -5.07 -2.78 1.12
N SER A 11 -5.69 -3.95 0.98
CA SER A 11 -5.54 -4.82 -0.20
C SER A 11 -6.87 -5.49 -0.62
N PRO A 12 -7.88 -4.73 -1.07
CA PRO A 12 -9.21 -5.27 -1.40
C PRO A 12 -9.20 -6.45 -2.39
N THR A 13 -8.32 -6.40 -3.39
CA THR A 13 -8.19 -7.42 -4.45
C THR A 13 -7.02 -8.38 -4.21
N GLY A 14 -6.35 -8.31 -3.06
CA GLY A 14 -5.16 -9.12 -2.76
C GLY A 14 -3.86 -8.66 -3.43
N THR A 15 -3.91 -7.81 -4.46
CA THR A 15 -2.75 -7.35 -5.24
C THR A 15 -1.69 -6.68 -4.36
N THR A 16 -2.08 -5.77 -3.48
CA THR A 16 -1.17 -5.06 -2.57
C THR A 16 -0.48 -6.01 -1.61
N ARG A 17 -1.23 -6.94 -1.01
CA ARG A 17 -0.67 -7.99 -0.14
C ARG A 17 0.35 -8.84 -0.89
N LYS A 18 0.08 -9.19 -2.16
CA LYS A 18 0.97 -9.99 -3.01
C LYS A 18 2.32 -9.29 -3.22
N VAL A 19 2.31 -8.03 -3.67
CA VAL A 19 3.53 -7.22 -3.88
C VAL A 19 4.32 -7.05 -2.58
N LEU A 20 3.66 -6.71 -1.47
CA LEU A 20 4.34 -6.55 -0.18
C LEU A 20 4.94 -7.86 0.36
N THR A 21 4.32 -8.99 0.05
CA THR A 21 4.85 -10.31 0.43
C THR A 21 6.12 -10.62 -0.36
N SER A 22 6.15 -10.38 -1.68
CA SER A 22 7.40 -10.52 -2.46
C SER A 22 8.47 -9.52 -2.03
N PHE A 23 8.11 -8.28 -1.71
CA PHE A 23 9.05 -7.33 -1.09
C PHE A 23 9.67 -7.89 0.19
N ALA A 24 8.87 -8.55 1.03
CA ALA A 24 9.36 -9.14 2.28
C ALA A 24 10.32 -10.33 2.07
N GLU A 25 10.27 -11.01 0.93
CA GLU A 25 11.24 -12.06 0.59
C GLU A 25 12.66 -11.51 0.48
N GLY A 26 12.83 -10.24 0.09
CA GLY A 26 14.11 -9.54 0.09
C GLY A 26 14.65 -9.23 1.49
N PHE A 27 13.82 -9.36 2.53
CA PHE A 27 14.18 -9.17 3.94
C PHE A 27 14.52 -10.47 4.66
N SER A 28 15.34 -11.32 4.04
CA SER A 28 15.78 -12.59 4.62
C SER A 28 16.34 -12.40 6.04
N GLY A 29 15.91 -13.26 6.97
CA GLY A 29 16.28 -13.19 8.40
C GLY A 29 15.45 -12.21 9.25
N TYR A 30 14.47 -11.50 8.67
CA TYR A 30 13.50 -10.71 9.43
C TYR A 30 12.25 -11.53 9.71
N LYS A 31 11.69 -11.39 10.92
CA LYS A 31 10.35 -11.88 11.24
C LYS A 31 9.30 -10.97 10.60
N VAL A 32 8.55 -11.51 9.65
CA VAL A 32 7.47 -10.80 8.97
C VAL A 32 6.20 -10.80 9.84
N ILE A 33 5.58 -9.64 9.99
CA ILE A 33 4.35 -9.44 10.75
C ILE A 33 3.36 -8.70 9.85
N HIS A 34 2.19 -9.30 9.59
CA HIS A 34 1.16 -8.69 8.77
C HIS A 34 0.16 -7.90 9.63
N HIS A 35 -0.17 -6.70 9.17
CA HIS A 35 -1.23 -5.83 9.66
C HIS A 35 -2.18 -5.53 8.50
N ASP A 36 -3.18 -6.39 8.32
CA ASP A 36 -4.19 -6.22 7.28
C ASP A 36 -5.28 -5.23 7.74
N LEU A 37 -5.35 -4.10 7.05
CA LEU A 37 -6.30 -3.02 7.32
C LEU A 37 -7.51 -3.06 6.38
N THR A 38 -7.67 -4.09 5.55
CA THR A 38 -8.68 -4.16 4.47
C THR A 38 -10.10 -4.30 5.01
N HIS A 39 -10.31 -5.09 6.06
CA HIS A 39 -11.67 -5.40 6.55
C HIS A 39 -12.05 -4.66 7.84
N SER A 40 -11.08 -4.16 8.60
CA SER A 40 -11.37 -3.52 9.87
C SER A 40 -11.87 -2.08 9.68
N ALA A 41 -13.14 -1.81 9.94
CA ALA A 41 -13.69 -0.45 9.92
C ALA A 41 -12.95 0.48 10.89
N THR A 42 -12.57 -0.06 12.06
CA THR A 42 -11.85 0.65 13.13
C THR A 42 -10.72 -0.25 13.64
N PRO A 43 -9.55 -0.27 12.97
CA PRO A 43 -8.44 -1.09 13.44
C PRO A 43 -7.97 -0.61 14.82
N PRO A 44 -7.52 -1.54 15.68
CA PRO A 44 -6.96 -1.18 16.98
C PRO A 44 -5.75 -0.25 16.79
N LYS A 45 -5.49 0.60 17.78
CA LYS A 45 -4.27 1.39 17.80
C LYS A 45 -3.08 0.47 18.04
N ILE A 46 -2.09 0.50 17.15
CA ILE A 46 -0.88 -0.32 17.25
C ILE A 46 0.33 0.62 17.26
N LEU A 47 1.21 0.44 18.25
CA LEU A 47 2.48 1.16 18.32
C LEU A 47 3.62 0.22 17.90
N ILE A 48 4.31 0.57 16.83
CA ILE A 48 5.52 -0.11 16.37
C ILE A 48 6.71 0.66 16.92
N LYS A 49 7.50 0.00 17.79
CA LYS A 49 8.67 0.62 18.45
C LYS A 49 10.02 0.16 17.88
N SER A 50 10.03 -0.89 17.05
CA SER A 50 11.26 -1.55 16.61
C SER A 50 11.06 -2.24 15.27
N GLY A 51 12.13 -2.38 14.50
CA GLY A 51 12.09 -2.96 13.16
C GLY A 51 11.78 -1.90 12.10
N ILE A 52 11.26 -2.34 10.97
CA ILE A 52 10.89 -1.50 9.83
C ILE A 52 9.45 -1.78 9.43
N ALA A 53 8.74 -0.75 8.98
CA ALA A 53 7.35 -0.84 8.52
C ALA A 53 7.23 -0.60 7.01
N VAL A 54 6.42 -1.38 6.31
CA VAL A 54 6.14 -1.21 4.88
C VAL A 54 4.66 -0.94 4.73
N PHE A 55 4.32 0.24 4.21
CA PHE A 55 2.95 0.66 3.98
C PHE A 55 2.56 0.43 2.52
N GLY A 56 1.49 -0.33 2.29
CA GLY A 56 0.97 -0.65 0.97
C GLY A 56 -0.49 -0.25 0.80
N MET A 57 -0.83 0.39 -0.31
CA MET A 57 -2.24 0.60 -0.70
C MET A 57 -2.42 0.72 -2.22
N PRO A 58 -3.62 0.47 -2.75
CA PRO A 58 -3.97 0.82 -4.12
C PRO A 58 -4.02 2.34 -4.31
N VAL A 59 -3.71 2.77 -5.53
CA VAL A 59 -3.81 4.14 -6.02
C VAL A 59 -5.01 4.25 -6.94
N TYR A 60 -5.91 5.20 -6.65
CA TYR A 60 -7.12 5.43 -7.44
C TYR A 60 -7.13 6.87 -7.96
N GLY A 61 -7.17 7.04 -9.28
CA GLY A 61 -7.19 8.37 -9.90
C GLY A 61 -6.00 9.25 -9.51
N GLY A 62 -4.83 8.65 -9.26
CA GLY A 62 -3.63 9.36 -8.82
C GLY A 62 -3.64 9.84 -7.36
N ARG A 63 -4.62 9.39 -6.56
CA ARG A 63 -4.77 9.72 -5.16
C ARG A 63 -4.68 8.48 -4.27
N ALA A 64 -4.28 8.72 -3.03
CA ALA A 64 -4.33 7.71 -1.99
C ALA A 64 -5.78 7.32 -1.67
N GLN A 65 -6.02 6.04 -1.38
CA GLN A 65 -7.35 5.60 -0.98
C GLN A 65 -7.65 6.13 0.44
N VAL A 66 -8.68 6.99 0.55
CA VAL A 66 -8.97 7.74 1.79
C VAL A 66 -9.23 6.82 2.99
N THR A 67 -9.92 5.69 2.77
CA THR A 67 -10.16 4.71 3.83
C THR A 67 -8.87 4.04 4.32
N ALA A 68 -7.93 3.76 3.42
CA ALA A 68 -6.63 3.19 3.71
C ALA A 68 -5.82 4.18 4.55
N LEU A 69 -5.71 5.44 4.13
CA LEU A 69 -5.03 6.47 4.92
C LEU A 69 -5.64 6.64 6.31
N ARG A 70 -6.97 6.72 6.41
CA ARG A 70 -7.69 6.83 7.70
C ARG A 70 -7.35 5.66 8.63
N ARG A 71 -7.27 4.45 8.10
CA ARG A 71 -6.95 3.24 8.86
C ARG A 71 -5.46 3.15 9.22
N MET A 72 -4.57 3.54 8.30
CA MET A 72 -3.13 3.61 8.53
C MET A 72 -2.78 4.56 9.68
N ARG A 73 -3.55 5.66 9.87
CA ARG A 73 -3.38 6.56 11.03
C ARG A 73 -3.58 5.90 12.40
N LYS A 74 -4.12 4.67 12.46
CA LYS A 74 -4.20 3.90 13.72
C LYS A 74 -2.91 3.15 14.05
N ILE A 75 -1.99 3.05 13.09
CA ILE A 75 -0.68 2.47 13.29
C ILE A 75 0.30 3.62 13.50
N THR A 76 0.95 3.67 14.64
CA THR A 76 1.90 4.74 15.01
C THR A 76 3.30 4.18 15.13
N GLY A 77 4.29 4.96 14.72
CA GLY A 77 5.72 4.67 14.87
C GLY A 77 6.34 5.49 16.00
N ALA A 78 7.52 5.06 16.44
CA ALA A 78 8.37 5.83 17.35
C ALA A 78 9.68 6.19 16.62
N GLN A 79 9.61 7.11 15.65
CA GLN A 79 10.68 7.39 14.68
C GLN A 79 11.12 6.14 13.90
N THR A 80 10.16 5.23 13.67
CA THR A 80 10.45 3.92 13.10
C THR A 80 10.70 4.03 11.60
N PRO A 81 11.78 3.45 11.06
CA PRO A 81 12.02 3.41 9.62
C PRO A 81 10.83 2.79 8.87
N SER A 82 10.52 3.33 7.69
CA SER A 82 9.41 2.85 6.90
C SER A 82 9.63 2.94 5.39
N VAL A 83 8.79 2.22 4.65
CA VAL A 83 8.73 2.21 3.18
C VAL A 83 7.31 2.50 2.72
N VAL A 84 7.17 3.27 1.64
CA VAL A 84 5.89 3.66 1.03
C VAL A 84 5.71 2.92 -0.30
N ILE A 85 4.69 2.06 -0.44
CA ILE A 85 4.43 1.29 -1.66
C ILE A 85 3.01 1.57 -2.19
N GLY A 86 2.92 2.17 -3.38
CA GLY A 86 1.63 2.35 -4.08
C GLY A 86 1.45 1.32 -5.18
N LEU A 87 0.24 0.77 -5.33
CA LEU A 87 -0.12 -0.09 -6.46
C LEU A 87 -1.08 0.64 -7.39
N TYR A 88 -0.71 0.82 -8.64
CA TYR A 88 -1.50 1.56 -9.61
C TYR A 88 -1.87 0.71 -10.82
N GLY A 89 -3.06 0.94 -11.36
CA GLY A 89 -3.61 0.23 -12.52
C GLY A 89 -2.98 0.59 -13.86
N ASN A 90 -1.68 0.92 -13.90
CA ASN A 90 -0.94 1.29 -15.12
C ASN A 90 -1.44 2.57 -15.85
N ARG A 91 -2.03 3.52 -15.12
CA ARG A 91 -2.29 4.89 -15.63
C ARG A 91 -1.19 5.84 -15.16
N GLU A 92 -1.26 6.21 -13.89
CA GLU A 92 -0.30 7.07 -13.21
C GLU A 92 -0.60 7.05 -11.71
N PHE A 93 0.43 7.07 -10.87
CA PHE A 93 0.25 7.10 -9.41
C PHE A 93 0.17 8.53 -8.84
N GLU A 94 0.60 9.52 -9.62
CA GLU A 94 0.51 10.96 -9.36
C GLU A 94 0.94 11.33 -7.93
N ASP A 95 0.02 11.80 -7.09
CA ASP A 95 0.33 12.36 -5.77
C ASP A 95 0.23 11.31 -4.66
N ALA A 96 -0.24 10.10 -4.95
CA ALA A 96 -0.62 9.10 -3.95
C ALA A 96 0.56 8.67 -3.06
N ILE A 97 1.77 8.57 -3.62
CA ILE A 97 2.97 8.18 -2.88
C ILE A 97 3.36 9.29 -1.88
N VAL A 98 3.39 10.54 -2.34
CA VAL A 98 3.70 11.71 -1.49
C VAL A 98 2.63 11.91 -0.42
N GLU A 99 1.36 11.68 -0.76
CA GLU A 99 0.25 11.77 0.18
C GLU A 99 0.37 10.72 1.29
N MET A 100 0.64 9.44 0.94
CA MET A 100 0.85 8.39 1.95
C MET A 100 2.07 8.66 2.80
N ARG A 101 3.18 9.08 2.19
CA ARG A 101 4.41 9.46 2.90
C ARG A 101 4.12 10.48 3.98
N ASP A 102 3.39 11.54 3.65
CA ASP A 102 3.06 12.59 4.61
C ASP A 102 2.21 12.06 5.76
N VAL A 103 1.18 11.26 5.45
CA VAL A 103 0.33 10.64 6.48
C VAL A 103 1.12 9.77 7.44
N ILE A 104 2.06 8.95 6.95
CA ILE A 104 2.82 8.05 7.82
C ILE A 104 3.90 8.80 8.62
N LYS A 105 4.46 9.89 8.06
CA LYS A 105 5.35 10.79 8.80
C LYS A 105 4.65 11.42 9.99
N ASP A 106 3.41 11.91 9.79
CA ASP A 106 2.61 12.53 10.86
C ASP A 106 2.34 11.59 12.03
N VAL A 107 2.35 10.27 11.80
CA VAL A 107 2.11 9.26 12.84
C VAL A 107 3.39 8.57 13.32
N GLY A 108 4.56 9.19 13.09
CA GLY A 108 5.82 8.83 13.74
C GLY A 108 6.72 7.86 12.98
N PHE A 109 6.55 7.73 11.66
CA PHE A 109 7.44 6.94 10.82
C PHE A 109 8.44 7.79 10.02
N THR A 110 9.58 7.19 9.66
CA THR A 110 10.64 7.79 8.84
C THR A 110 10.68 7.07 7.49
N PRO A 111 10.09 7.60 6.42
CA PRO A 111 10.00 6.93 5.12
C PRO A 111 11.34 6.96 4.38
N ILE A 112 12.15 5.92 4.54
CA ILE A 112 13.51 5.82 4.01
C ILE A 112 13.57 5.33 2.55
N ALA A 113 12.44 4.88 2.01
CA ALA A 113 12.29 4.41 0.63
C ALA A 113 10.82 4.51 0.18
N GLY A 114 10.61 4.54 -1.13
CA GLY A 114 9.28 4.49 -1.73
C GLY A 114 9.31 3.81 -3.09
N GLY A 115 8.21 3.15 -3.48
CA GLY A 115 8.07 2.46 -4.76
C GLY A 115 6.63 2.47 -5.26
N ALA A 116 6.46 2.39 -6.58
CA ALA A 116 5.18 2.25 -7.24
C ALA A 116 5.21 0.99 -8.11
N PHE A 117 4.22 0.10 -7.92
CA PHE A 117 4.15 -1.18 -8.60
C PHE A 117 2.89 -1.27 -9.45
N ILE A 118 3.02 -1.89 -10.62
CA ILE A 118 1.87 -2.13 -11.49
C ILE A 118 1.01 -3.24 -10.86
N GLY A 119 -0.26 -2.95 -10.72
CA GLY A 119 -1.28 -3.93 -10.41
C GLY A 119 -2.34 -3.95 -11.50
N GLU A 120 -3.05 -5.06 -11.65
CA GLU A 120 -4.22 -5.14 -12.51
C GLU A 120 -5.22 -4.05 -12.13
N HIS A 121 -5.66 -3.29 -13.14
CA HIS A 121 -6.66 -2.26 -12.90
C HIS A 121 -7.97 -2.92 -12.49
N SER A 122 -8.69 -2.36 -11.50
CA SER A 122 -10.00 -2.87 -11.07
C SER A 122 -11.11 -2.83 -12.15
N TYR A 123 -10.82 -2.29 -13.34
CA TYR A 123 -11.71 -2.24 -14.51
C TYR A 123 -11.17 -3.07 -15.67
N ALA A 124 -10.11 -3.86 -15.44
CA ALA A 124 -9.58 -4.73 -16.47
C ALA A 124 -10.67 -5.73 -16.88
N THR A 125 -11.05 -5.71 -18.14
CA THR A 125 -11.94 -6.69 -18.76
C THR A 125 -11.23 -7.31 -19.95
N TRP A 126 -11.74 -8.43 -20.47
CA TRP A 126 -11.19 -9.05 -21.69
C TRP A 126 -11.15 -8.08 -22.88
N GLU A 127 -12.07 -7.11 -22.91
CA GLU A 127 -12.14 -6.03 -23.90
C GLU A 127 -11.22 -4.85 -23.56
N HIS A 128 -10.94 -4.60 -22.27
CA HIS A 128 -10.09 -3.51 -21.77
C HIS A 128 -8.93 -4.06 -20.92
N LYS A 129 -7.87 -4.53 -21.58
CA LYS A 129 -6.72 -5.24 -20.98
C LYS A 129 -5.74 -4.31 -20.23
N ILE A 130 -6.24 -3.48 -19.32
CA ILE A 130 -5.41 -2.55 -18.56
C ILE A 130 -4.69 -3.30 -17.43
N ALA A 131 -3.41 -3.60 -17.65
CA ALA A 131 -2.56 -4.34 -16.70
C ALA A 131 -3.12 -5.72 -16.28
N MET A 132 -3.92 -6.36 -17.14
CA MET A 132 -4.48 -7.68 -16.88
C MET A 132 -3.38 -8.70 -16.59
N GLY A 133 -3.56 -9.50 -15.54
CA GLY A 133 -2.59 -10.51 -15.10
C GLY A 133 -1.41 -9.96 -14.28
N ARG A 134 -1.35 -8.65 -14.04
CA ARG A 134 -0.28 -8.01 -13.26
C ARG A 134 -0.69 -7.86 -11.78
N PRO A 135 0.21 -8.02 -10.79
CA PRO A 135 1.63 -8.29 -10.95
C PRO A 135 1.89 -9.73 -11.38
N ASP A 136 2.74 -9.88 -12.40
CA ASP A 136 3.24 -11.15 -12.91
C ASP A 136 4.57 -11.53 -12.21
N GLY A 137 5.26 -12.58 -12.69
CA GLY A 137 6.50 -13.04 -12.07
C GLY A 137 7.62 -11.99 -12.08
N ASP A 138 7.69 -11.18 -13.12
CA ASP A 138 8.74 -10.16 -13.27
C ASP A 138 8.48 -8.99 -12.30
N ASP A 139 7.22 -8.58 -12.14
CA ASP A 139 6.85 -7.57 -11.12
C ASP A 139 7.21 -7.99 -9.70
N LEU A 140 6.95 -9.26 -9.38
CA LEU A 140 7.24 -9.79 -8.05
C LEU A 140 8.75 -9.90 -7.83
N THR A 141 9.52 -10.20 -8.87
CA THR A 141 10.98 -10.19 -8.82
C THR A 141 11.50 -8.79 -8.53
N ILE A 142 10.99 -7.76 -9.24
CA ILE A 142 11.33 -6.36 -8.98
C ILE A 142 10.95 -5.96 -7.54
N ALA A 143 9.80 -6.40 -7.04
CA ALA A 143 9.38 -6.12 -5.66
C ALA A 143 10.35 -6.72 -4.64
N LYS A 144 10.81 -7.95 -4.88
CA LYS A 144 11.80 -8.63 -4.04
C LYS A 144 13.16 -7.91 -4.06
N GLU A 145 13.68 -7.59 -5.25
CA GLU A 145 14.96 -6.87 -5.41
C GLU A 145 14.92 -5.48 -4.75
N PHE A 146 13.76 -4.82 -4.82
CA PHE A 146 13.54 -3.59 -4.08
C PHE A 146 13.60 -3.82 -2.56
N GLY A 147 13.03 -4.92 -2.07
CA GLY A 147 13.18 -5.36 -0.69
C GLY A 147 14.64 -5.54 -0.25
N GLU A 148 15.44 -6.24 -1.06
CA GLU A 148 16.87 -6.46 -0.82
C GLU A 148 17.66 -5.15 -0.76
N SER A 149 17.33 -4.22 -1.66
CA SER A 149 17.94 -2.88 -1.71
C SER A 149 17.62 -2.06 -0.46
N VAL A 150 16.36 -2.08 -0.01
CA VAL A 150 15.96 -1.38 1.23
C VAL A 150 16.58 -2.02 2.46
N LYS A 151 16.65 -3.36 2.53
CA LYS A 151 17.35 -4.04 3.62
C LYS A 151 18.81 -3.61 3.69
N THR A 152 19.51 -3.59 2.55
CA THR A 152 20.91 -3.14 2.47
C THR A 152 21.07 -1.70 2.97
N LYS A 153 20.20 -0.78 2.53
CA LYS A 153 20.15 0.61 3.00
C LYS A 153 19.90 0.73 4.50
N LEU A 154 18.98 -0.09 5.04
CA LEU A 154 18.67 -0.10 6.47
C LEU A 154 19.85 -0.63 7.30
N GLU A 155 20.50 -1.70 6.84
CA GLU A 155 21.61 -2.36 7.54
C GLU A 155 22.92 -1.56 7.50
N SER A 156 23.10 -0.68 6.50
CA SER A 156 24.19 0.30 6.49
C SER A 156 23.94 1.49 7.44
N GLY A 157 22.76 1.58 8.05
CA GLY A 157 22.37 2.70 8.91
C GLY A 157 21.89 3.93 8.14
N ASP A 158 21.71 3.85 6.82
CA ASP A 158 21.24 4.96 6.00
C ASP A 158 19.72 5.15 6.12
N LEU A 159 19.33 6.06 7.02
CA LEU A 159 17.95 6.48 7.24
C LEU A 159 17.56 7.73 6.43
N THR A 160 18.34 8.12 5.42
CA THR A 160 18.04 9.28 4.58
C THR A 160 16.66 9.14 3.94
N VAL A 161 15.84 10.17 4.05
CA VAL A 161 14.51 10.24 3.45
C VAL A 161 14.65 10.75 2.00
N PRO A 162 14.35 9.92 0.98
CA PRO A 162 14.47 10.36 -0.40
C PRO A 162 13.36 11.36 -0.78
N LYS A 163 13.61 12.13 -1.82
CA LYS A 163 12.54 12.84 -2.52
C LYS A 163 11.63 11.79 -3.17
N MET A 164 10.33 11.89 -2.91
CA MET A 164 9.31 11.03 -3.53
C MET A 164 8.53 11.84 -4.56
N GLU A 165 8.19 11.22 -5.68
CA GLU A 165 7.44 11.82 -6.78
C GLU A 165 5.98 12.10 -6.40
N GLY A 166 5.47 13.23 -6.87
CA GLY A 166 4.14 13.75 -6.57
C GLY A 166 4.16 15.26 -6.30
N ASN A 167 3.00 15.89 -6.37
CA ASN A 167 2.84 17.34 -6.28
C ASN A 167 2.29 17.77 -4.91
N LYS A 168 2.48 19.05 -4.59
CA LYS A 168 1.82 19.74 -3.47
C LYS A 168 1.39 21.15 -3.93
N PRO A 169 0.14 21.58 -3.68
CA PRO A 169 -0.97 20.83 -3.06
C PRO A 169 -1.39 19.61 -3.90
N TYR A 170 -1.97 18.60 -3.24
CA TYR A 170 -2.43 17.39 -3.93
C TYR A 170 -3.58 17.71 -4.88
N LYS A 171 -3.65 17.00 -6.01
CA LYS A 171 -4.80 17.01 -6.92
C LYS A 171 -6.10 16.80 -6.17
N GLU A 172 -7.20 17.42 -6.57
CA GLU A 172 -8.50 17.12 -5.96
C GLU A 172 -8.90 15.66 -6.19
N ALA A 173 -9.46 15.02 -5.16
CA ALA A 173 -9.96 13.67 -5.29
C ALA A 173 -11.27 13.70 -6.09
N VAL A 174 -11.19 13.39 -7.37
CA VAL A 174 -12.39 13.25 -8.21
C VAL A 174 -13.02 11.89 -7.92
N LEU A 175 -14.09 11.89 -7.12
CA LEU A 175 -14.94 10.71 -6.96
C LEU A 175 -15.74 10.50 -8.25
N PRO A 176 -15.67 9.32 -8.90
CA PRO A 176 -16.53 9.03 -10.05
C PRO A 176 -18.00 9.13 -9.62
N LYS A 177 -18.72 10.14 -10.12
CA LYS A 177 -20.17 10.25 -9.89
C LYS A 177 -20.88 9.22 -10.79
N GLY A 178 -21.73 8.39 -10.21
CA GLY A 178 -22.62 7.48 -10.96
C GLY A 178 -22.02 6.14 -11.39
N ILE A 179 -20.74 5.86 -11.07
CA ILE A 179 -20.08 4.57 -11.33
C ILE A 179 -19.92 3.78 -10.03
N THR A 180 -21.02 3.61 -9.29
CA THR A 180 -21.04 2.75 -8.11
C THR A 180 -21.52 1.37 -8.53
N PRO A 181 -20.73 0.30 -8.34
CA PRO A 181 -21.20 -1.06 -8.57
C PRO A 181 -22.48 -1.31 -7.76
N LYS A 182 -23.49 -1.91 -8.38
CA LYS A 182 -24.65 -2.40 -7.64
C LYS A 182 -24.24 -3.68 -6.92
N THR A 183 -24.50 -3.75 -5.62
CA THR A 183 -24.23 -4.95 -4.84
C THR A 183 -25.15 -6.08 -5.30
N ASP A 184 -24.57 -7.14 -5.85
CA ASP A 184 -25.25 -8.42 -6.06
C ASP A 184 -25.06 -9.24 -4.78
N HIS A 185 -26.11 -9.38 -3.97
CA HIS A 185 -26.03 -10.03 -2.66
C HIS A 185 -25.69 -11.53 -2.74
N ASP A 186 -25.93 -12.19 -3.87
CA ASP A 186 -25.61 -13.61 -4.05
C ASP A 186 -24.12 -13.83 -4.37
N LYS A 187 -23.48 -12.83 -4.98
CA LYS A 187 -22.05 -12.86 -5.35
C LYS A 187 -21.17 -12.13 -4.34
N CYS A 188 -21.66 -11.04 -3.75
CA CYS A 188 -20.93 -10.21 -2.79
C CYS A 188 -21.03 -10.72 -1.35
N LYS A 189 -20.30 -11.80 -1.07
CA LYS A 189 -20.28 -12.42 0.26
C LYS A 189 -19.24 -11.82 1.23
N LEU A 190 -18.33 -10.97 0.75
CA LEU A 190 -17.14 -10.54 1.50
C LEU A 190 -17.24 -9.14 2.13
N CYS A 191 -18.18 -8.29 1.70
CA CYS A 191 -18.16 -6.84 1.99
C CYS A 191 -19.29 -6.34 2.90
N VAL A 192 -20.01 -7.22 3.60
CA VAL A 192 -21.34 -6.97 4.21
C VAL A 192 -21.37 -5.89 5.33
N ASN A 193 -20.28 -5.17 5.62
CA ASN A 193 -20.26 -4.16 6.69
C ASN A 193 -19.33 -2.95 6.47
N LEU A 194 -19.12 -2.50 5.22
CA LEU A 194 -18.31 -1.31 4.95
C LEU A 194 -19.15 -0.18 4.34
N ASN A 195 -19.58 0.73 5.22
CA ASN A 195 -20.39 1.91 4.90
C ASN A 195 -19.59 3.04 4.21
N TYR A 196 -18.64 2.72 3.33
CA TYR A 196 -17.91 3.72 2.53
C TYR A 196 -17.58 3.18 1.14
N LEU A 197 -17.99 3.95 0.13
CA LEU A 197 -17.94 3.65 -1.29
C LEU A 197 -16.61 3.06 -1.79
N PHE A 198 -16.78 2.12 -2.73
CA PHE A 198 -15.78 1.39 -3.52
C PHE A 198 -15.19 0.14 -2.86
N THR A 199 -15.85 -0.99 -3.07
CA THR A 199 -15.25 -2.33 -3.07
C THR A 199 -15.98 -3.16 -4.13
N PHE A 200 -15.25 -3.67 -5.11
CA PHE A 200 -15.79 -4.45 -6.23
C PHE A 200 -15.97 -5.92 -5.82
N CYS A 201 -17.17 -6.45 -6.06
CA CYS A 201 -17.32 -7.73 -6.73
C CYS A 201 -17.65 -7.42 -8.20
#